data_AF-A0A8T1S6Y4-F1
#
_entry.id   AF-A0A8T1S6Y4-F1
#
_cell.length_a   1.000
_cell.length_b   1.000
_cell.length_c   1.000
_cell.angle_alpha   90.00
_cell.angle_beta   90.00
_cell.angle_gamma   90.00
#
_symmetry.space_group_name_H-M   'P 1'
#
loop_
_entity.id
_entity.type
_entity.pdbx_description
1 polymer ?
#
loop_
_entity_poly.entity_id
_entity_poly.type
_entity_poly.pdbx_seq_one_letter_code
_entity_poly.pdbx_strand_id
1 'polypeptide(L)'
;VKGDTLTDIGSGPNIHQFLSACESFKEIIASDYTYRNHREWEKWLKNEPGAFDWTPVVEYGCELEGNRLEKADCLNPLCIA
;
A
#
# COMPACT_ATOMS: atom_id res chain seq x y z
N VAL A 1 -15.05 -2.75 7.92
CA VAL A 1 -15.90 -2.36 6.77
C VAL A 1 -15.40 -3.11 5.55
N LYS A 2 -16.25 -3.55 4.62
CA LYS A 2 -15.85 -4.25 3.39
C LYS A 2 -16.54 -3.62 2.18
N GLY A 3 -15.92 -3.67 1.02
CA GLY A 3 -16.48 -3.13 -0.23
C GLY A 3 -15.67 -3.57 -1.44
N ASP A 4 -16.07 -3.11 -2.63
CA ASP A 4 -15.32 -3.40 -3.85
C ASP A 4 -14.17 -2.39 -4.04
N THR A 5 -14.46 -1.08 -4.02
CA THR A 5 -13.49 -0.01 -4.25
C THR A 5 -13.38 0.94 -3.05
N LEU A 6 -12.17 1.32 -2.69
CA LEU A 6 -11.85 2.37 -1.73
C LEU A 6 -11.04 3.49 -2.42
N THR A 7 -11.41 4.74 -2.19
CA THR A 7 -10.64 5.90 -2.68
C THR A 7 -10.07 6.66 -1.50
N ASP A 8 -8.74 6.75 -1.44
CA ASP A 8 -8.02 7.54 -0.45
C ASP A 8 -7.64 8.91 -1.02
N ILE A 9 -7.89 9.96 -0.24
CA ILE A 9 -7.72 11.36 -0.67
C ILE A 9 -6.67 12.02 0.22
N GLY A 10 -5.58 12.47 -0.37
CA GLY A 10 -4.47 13.09 0.36
C GLY A 10 -3.56 12.06 1.03
N SER A 11 -3.28 10.97 0.31
CA SER A 11 -2.50 9.83 0.79
C SER A 11 -1.03 10.17 1.12
N GLY A 12 -0.51 11.31 0.64
CA GLY A 12 0.92 11.62 0.72
C GLY A 12 1.76 10.62 -0.09
N PRO A 13 3.06 10.44 0.17
CA PRO A 13 3.86 9.39 -0.47
C PRO A 13 3.75 8.04 0.24
N ASN A 14 2.69 7.82 1.04
CA ASN A 14 2.57 6.70 1.97
C ASN A 14 1.70 5.57 1.44
N ILE A 15 1.99 4.33 1.87
CA ILE A 15 1.15 3.15 1.56
C ILE A 15 0.66 2.37 2.80
N HIS A 16 1.15 2.71 4.00
CA HIS A 16 0.88 1.93 5.21
C HIS A 16 -0.61 1.87 5.57
N GLN A 17 -1.38 2.90 5.22
CA GLN A 17 -2.82 2.94 5.43
C GLN A 17 -3.58 1.91 4.57
N PHE A 18 -2.97 1.36 3.53
CA PHE A 18 -3.58 0.41 2.61
C PHE A 18 -3.37 -1.05 3.02
N LEU A 19 -2.37 -1.34 3.85
CA LEU A 19 -1.97 -2.71 4.20
C LEU A 19 -3.17 -3.53 4.71
N SER A 20 -3.91 -2.99 5.68
CA SER A 20 -5.12 -3.65 6.20
C SER A 20 -6.36 -3.46 5.32
N ALA A 21 -6.36 -2.43 4.47
CA ALA A 21 -7.50 -2.15 3.60
C ALA A 21 -7.59 -3.17 2.44
N CYS A 22 -6.45 -3.69 1.97
CA CYS A 22 -6.39 -4.68 0.90
C CYS A 22 -7.10 -5.99 1.23
N GLU A 23 -7.25 -6.34 2.51
CA GLU A 23 -8.05 -7.49 2.97
C GLU A 23 -9.57 -7.28 2.84
N SER A 24 -10.01 -6.03 2.72
CA SER A 24 -11.42 -5.64 2.77
C SER A 24 -11.94 -5.04 1.47
N PHE A 25 -11.05 -4.62 0.57
CA PHE A 25 -11.36 -3.95 -0.69
C PHE A 25 -10.55 -4.58 -1.83
N LYS A 26 -11.21 -4.80 -2.97
CA LYS A 26 -10.58 -5.39 -4.15
C LYS A 26 -9.69 -4.39 -4.89
N GLU A 27 -10.07 -3.12 -4.83
CA GLU A 27 -9.39 -2.02 -5.50
C GLU A 27 -9.25 -0.84 -4.55
N ILE A 28 -8.04 -0.29 -4.48
CA ILE A 28 -7.73 0.93 -3.76
C ILE A 28 -7.19 1.94 -4.76
N ILE A 29 -7.84 3.11 -4.84
CA ILE A 29 -7.37 4.25 -5.62
C ILE A 29 -6.75 5.25 -4.66
N ALA A 30 -5.43 5.42 -4.73
CA ALA A 30 -4.72 6.41 -3.93
C ALA A 30 -4.62 7.74 -4.70
N SER A 31 -4.86 8.86 -4.02
CA SER A 31 -4.76 10.17 -4.65
C SER A 31 -4.11 11.19 -3.74
N ASP A 32 -3.38 12.12 -4.35
CA ASP A 32 -2.72 13.21 -3.64
C ASP A 32 -2.64 14.44 -4.54
N TYR A 33 -2.59 15.63 -3.95
CA TYR A 33 -2.51 16.88 -4.70
C TYR A 33 -1.16 17.06 -5.41
N THR A 34 -0.07 16.54 -4.82
CA THR A 34 1.27 16.79 -5.36
C THR A 34 1.76 15.64 -6.22
N TYR A 35 2.19 15.96 -7.45
CA TYR A 35 2.78 14.97 -8.36
C TYR A 35 4.02 14.29 -7.78
N ARG A 36 4.77 14.99 -6.91
CA ARG A 36 5.95 14.44 -6.24
C ARG A 36 5.61 13.23 -5.38
N ASN A 37 4.46 13.23 -4.70
CA ASN A 37 4.01 12.09 -3.92
C ASN A 37 3.68 10.90 -4.83
N HIS A 38 3.04 11.14 -5.98
CA HIS A 38 2.76 10.09 -6.96
C HIS A 38 4.04 9.44 -7.50
N ARG A 39 5.10 10.24 -7.71
CA ARG A 39 6.40 9.73 -8.14
C ARG A 39 7.05 8.78 -7.14
N GLU A 40 6.84 8.97 -5.84
CA GLU A 40 7.36 8.04 -4.84
C GLU A 40 6.62 6.69 -4.89
N TRP A 41 5.31 6.69 -5.16
CA TRP A 41 4.58 5.44 -5.44
C TRP A 41 5.05 4.77 -6.71
N GLU A 42 5.23 5.50 -7.81
CA GLU A 42 5.73 4.93 -9.06
C GLU A 42 7.08 4.25 -8.88
N LYS A 43 8.00 4.90 -8.15
CA LYS A 43 9.32 4.32 -7.83
C LYS A 43 9.15 3.01 -7.06
N TRP A 44 8.30 3.00 -6.03
CA TRP A 44 8.07 1.81 -5.22
C TRP A 44 7.42 0.68 -6.03
N LEU A 45 6.34 0.97 -6.78
CA LEU A 45 5.64 -0.01 -7.64
C LEU A 45 6.55 -0.62 -8.71
N LYS A 46 7.51 0.15 -9.24
CA LYS A 46 8.47 -0.30 -10.25
C LYS A 46 9.77 -0.87 -9.66
N ASN A 47 9.89 -0.94 -8.33
CA ASN A 47 11.12 -1.31 -7.63
C ASN A 47 12.35 -0.49 -8.10
N GLU A 48 12.17 0.81 -8.31
CA GLU A 48 13.25 1.70 -8.73
C GLU A 48 14.28 1.92 -7.61
N PRO A 49 15.58 2.07 -7.93
CA PRO A 49 16.59 2.46 -6.95
C PRO A 49 16.23 3.76 -6.24
N GLY A 50 16.31 3.77 -4.91
CA GLY A 50 15.96 4.93 -4.09
C GLY A 50 14.46 5.05 -3.77
N ALA A 51 13.64 4.05 -4.14
CA ALA A 51 12.33 3.89 -3.55
C ALA A 51 12.45 3.71 -2.02
N PHE A 52 11.46 4.22 -1.29
CA PHE A 52 11.41 4.01 0.15
C PHE A 52 11.22 2.53 0.48
N ASP A 53 12.01 2.02 1.43
CA ASP A 53 11.90 0.63 1.88
C ASP A 53 10.72 0.47 2.85
N TRP A 54 9.61 -0.01 2.32
CA TRP A 54 8.41 -0.30 3.09
C TRP A 54 8.44 -1.64 3.82
N THR A 55 9.47 -2.47 3.61
CA THR A 55 9.55 -3.83 4.19
C THR A 55 9.31 -3.86 5.70
N PRO A 56 9.96 -3.00 6.52
CA PRO A 56 9.76 -3.06 7.97
C PRO A 56 8.32 -2.72 8.41
N VAL A 57 7.66 -1.82 7.68
CA VAL A 57 6.28 -1.39 7.98
C VAL A 57 5.29 -2.49 7.58
N VAL A 58 5.52 -3.12 6.43
CA VAL A 58 4.71 -4.25 5.96
C VAL A 58 4.85 -5.45 6.89
N GLU A 59 6.07 -5.81 7.28
CA GLU A 59 6.31 -6.92 8.22
C GLU A 59 5.59 -6.68 9.55
N TYR A 60 5.70 -5.46 10.10
CA TYR A 60 5.01 -5.10 11.33
C TYR A 60 3.47 -5.13 11.18
N GLY A 61 2.94 -4.62 10.07
CA GLY A 61 1.51 -4.67 9.77
C GLY A 61 0.98 -6.10 9.74
N CYS A 62 1.72 -7.03 9.13
CA CYS A 62 1.29 -8.42 9.03
C CYS A 62 1.41 -9.21 10.33
N GLU A 63 2.40 -8.89 11.17
CA GLU A 63 2.47 -9.41 12.53
C GLU A 63 1.22 -9.03 13.34
N LEU A 64 0.76 -7.78 13.22
CA LEU A 64 -0.45 -7.30 13.90
C LEU A 64 -1.73 -7.98 13.38
N GLU A 65 -1.76 -8.35 12.10
CA GLU A 65 -2.91 -9.03 11.49
C GLU A 65 -2.95 -10.54 11.75
N GLY A 66 -1.96 -11.07 12.46
CA GLY A 66 -1.87 -12.47 12.87
C GLY A 66 -1.27 -13.39 11.80
N ASN A 67 -0.42 -12.87 10.90
CA ASN A 67 0.27 -13.63 9.86
C ASN A 67 -0.65 -14.52 9.01
N ARG A 68 -1.86 -14.06 8.73
CA ARG A 68 -2.86 -14.81 7.93
C ARG A 68 -2.51 -14.87 6.43
N LEU A 69 -1.56 -14.06 6.01
CA LEU A 69 -0.96 -14.01 4.68
C LEU A 69 0.47 -14.54 4.75
N GLU A 70 0.98 -15.17 3.68
CA GLU A 70 2.42 -15.36 3.58
C GLU A 70 3.09 -13.98 3.47
N LYS A 71 4.31 -13.81 4.01
CA LYS A 71 5.03 -12.52 3.97
C LYS A 71 5.11 -11.91 2.56
N ALA A 72 5.10 -12.75 1.52
CA ALA A 72 5.10 -12.36 0.12
C ALA A 72 3.78 -11.68 -0.32
N ASP A 73 2.64 -12.08 0.25
CA ASP A 73 1.32 -11.52 -0.09
C ASP A 73 1.10 -10.16 0.60
N CYS A 74 1.66 -9.99 1.79
CA CYS A 74 1.71 -8.71 2.50
C CYS A 74 2.49 -7.61 1.77
N LEU A 75 3.53 -8.00 1.03
CA LEU A 75 4.33 -7.09 0.22
C LEU A 75 3.69 -6.78 -1.14
N ASN A 76 2.52 -7.37 -1.43
CA ASN A 76 1.98 -7.36 -2.76
C ASN A 76 1.21 -6.06 -3.04
N PRO A 77 1.71 -5.16 -3.89
CA PRO A 77 1.05 -3.88 -4.20
C PRO A 77 -0.24 -4.04 -5.01
N LEU A 78 -0.62 -5.26 -5.41
CA LEU A 78 -1.61 -5.52 -6.45
C LEU A 78 -3.03 -4.98 -6.16
N CYS A 79 -3.34 -4.60 -4.92
CA CYS A 79 -4.60 -3.95 -4.56
C CYS A 79 -4.59 -2.42 -4.77
N ILE A 80 -3.41 -1.78 -4.88
CA ILE A 80 -3.25 -0.33 -5.00
C ILE A 80 -3.06 0.03 -6.47
N ALA A 81 -4.05 0.71 -7.05
CA ALA A 81 -4.06 1.26 -8.39
C ALA A 81 -3.72 2.75 -8.39
#